data_AF-A0A6P1IPS8-F1
#
_entry.id   AF-A0A6P1IPS8-F1
#
_cell.length_a   1.000
_cell.length_b   1.000
_cell.length_c   1.000
_cell.angle_alpha   90.00
_cell.angle_beta   90.00
_cell.angle_gamma   90.00
#
_symmetry.space_group_name_H-M   'P 1'
#
loop_
_entity.id
_entity.type
_entity.pdbx_description
1 polymer ?
#
loop_
_entity_poly.entity_id
_entity_poly.type
_entity_poly.pdbx_seq_one_letter_code
_entity_poly.pdbx_strand_id
1 'polypeptide(L)'
;MSSSPLGPATSPPKPLAQPTQGDSSLKPQASGTGAAERSQAAPRPLDGLARARFESIRPMSQMTEAVTATQDEEEEGEAQFTSDRIEAHRIDLLAALTRPIGPHAAQAETSLRALVAENQDHDTIGPAKLHLYLGFGEVDSADLQKTSALAKQLRAAAGEIWGQLDRECKQMLDWITQEWKAYEWSDVPVGLRLAKSRQATEGPRTREILEWSAHASEADDLWSNPTTVLRREAQRNELVFALIARDASTISQLLQDIPSDITHLNRYFPPAGQAIEVRVCEMLHKAAHQYNREHPGNARLVRYTLDALDRAKAADRVQTDLSAFNDAELDQVYAPQVRELCLALRDTATEDLRSQGPRFQALMQEALNAEDLDDELAAQPFANLKTVQIQCNVLEKVVDKKVLAAFRASLSTAITVQSRVSRRLQQELLKKHSNIQDVEVLAMMEYAKRMTSLPVDFVSAGATWGQVERMRDRMQTVYESLLESEDTTVEKHALYAVFQQIVQTARLPH
;
A
#
# COMPACT_ATOMS: atom_id res chain seq x y z
N MET A 1 -55.15 -48.12 38.56
CA MET A 1 -54.97 -47.00 37.61
C MET A 1 -53.52 -47.07 37.14
N SER A 2 -53.22 -47.91 36.15
CA SER A 2 -53.26 -47.62 34.70
C SER A 2 -52.27 -46.51 34.34
N SER A 3 -51.30 -46.65 33.44
CA SER A 3 -50.92 -47.71 32.50
C SER A 3 -49.65 -47.21 31.78
N SER A 4 -48.68 -48.08 31.52
CA SER A 4 -47.67 -47.87 30.47
C SER A 4 -48.33 -47.92 29.08
N PRO A 5 -47.69 -47.38 28.02
CA PRO A 5 -46.95 -48.30 27.15
C PRO A 5 -45.68 -47.73 26.48
N LEU A 6 -44.87 -48.68 26.01
CA LEU A 6 -43.67 -48.58 25.18
C LEU A 6 -43.91 -47.99 23.78
N GLY A 7 -42.87 -47.36 23.21
CA GLY A 7 -42.70 -47.06 21.79
C GLY A 7 -41.21 -47.06 21.41
N PRO A 8 -40.83 -47.39 20.16
CA PRO A 8 -39.71 -48.30 19.89
C PRO A 8 -38.39 -47.63 19.49
N ALA A 9 -37.30 -48.37 19.74
CA ALA A 9 -35.95 -48.11 19.28
C ALA A 9 -35.79 -48.40 17.77
N THR A 10 -35.21 -47.47 17.02
CA THR A 10 -34.74 -47.67 15.64
C THR A 10 -33.22 -47.76 15.65
N SER A 11 -32.70 -48.92 15.26
CA SER A 11 -31.27 -49.16 15.03
C SER A 11 -30.85 -48.71 13.62
N PRO A 12 -29.58 -48.30 13.43
CA PRO A 12 -29.07 -47.77 12.16
C PRO A 12 -28.79 -48.87 11.11
N PRO A 13 -28.82 -48.54 9.81
CA PRO A 13 -28.54 -49.50 8.74
C PRO A 13 -27.06 -49.88 8.64
N LYS A 14 -26.83 -51.18 8.42
CA LYS A 14 -25.56 -51.86 8.14
C LYS A 14 -25.02 -51.50 6.75
N PRO A 15 -23.69 -51.55 6.52
CA PRO A 15 -23.06 -51.18 5.26
C PRO A 15 -23.17 -52.27 4.19
N LEU A 16 -23.24 -51.85 2.93
CA LEU A 16 -23.21 -52.71 1.75
C LEU A 16 -21.78 -53.20 1.47
N ALA A 17 -21.72 -54.46 1.05
CA ALA A 17 -20.53 -55.26 0.83
C ALA A 17 -19.72 -54.85 -0.42
N GLN A 18 -18.40 -55.13 -0.34
CA GLN A 18 -17.44 -55.15 -1.44
C GLN A 18 -17.81 -56.20 -2.50
N PRO A 19 -17.46 -55.97 -3.78
CA PRO A 19 -17.19 -57.04 -4.73
C PRO A 19 -15.70 -57.42 -4.73
N THR A 20 -15.49 -58.73 -4.79
CA THR A 20 -14.24 -59.48 -4.79
C THR A 20 -13.42 -59.30 -6.07
N GLN A 21 -12.13 -59.56 -5.89
CA GLN A 21 -10.99 -59.65 -6.80
C GLN A 21 -11.25 -60.21 -8.21
N GLY A 22 -10.51 -59.64 -9.17
CA GLY A 22 -10.08 -60.31 -10.40
C GLY A 22 -8.56 -60.21 -10.52
N ASP A 23 -7.89 -61.35 -10.43
CA ASP A 23 -6.48 -61.56 -10.72
C ASP A 23 -6.10 -61.08 -12.12
N SER A 24 -4.92 -60.47 -12.24
CA SER A 24 -4.05 -60.65 -13.42
C SER A 24 -2.62 -60.28 -13.05
N SER A 25 -1.83 -61.32 -12.80
CA SER A 25 -0.38 -61.30 -12.83
C SER A 25 0.11 -60.74 -14.17
N LEU A 26 1.17 -59.92 -14.15
CA LEU A 26 2.31 -59.97 -15.08
C LEU A 26 3.37 -58.94 -14.65
N LYS A 27 4.49 -59.46 -14.14
CA LYS A 27 5.83 -58.85 -14.17
C LYS A 27 6.54 -59.44 -15.40
N PRO A 28 7.48 -58.74 -16.08
CA PRO A 28 8.82 -58.55 -15.50
C PRO A 28 9.54 -57.22 -15.85
N GLN A 29 10.71 -57.11 -15.19
CA GLN A 29 11.74 -56.06 -15.16
C GLN A 29 12.31 -55.62 -16.52
N ALA A 30 12.74 -54.34 -16.59
CA ALA A 30 14.13 -53.88 -16.86
C ALA A 30 14.14 -52.33 -16.87
N SER A 31 14.84 -51.68 -15.95
CA SER A 31 16.21 -51.14 -16.12
C SER A 31 16.30 -50.03 -17.18
N GLY A 32 16.42 -48.78 -16.73
CA GLY A 32 16.66 -47.63 -17.60
C GLY A 32 16.90 -46.35 -16.81
N THR A 33 18.12 -46.20 -16.30
CA THR A 33 18.69 -44.93 -15.81
C THR A 33 18.74 -43.90 -16.93
N GLY A 34 18.06 -42.77 -16.75
CA GLY A 34 18.14 -41.62 -17.66
C GLY A 34 17.92 -40.35 -16.85
N ALA A 35 19.02 -39.66 -16.56
CA ALA A 35 19.02 -38.34 -15.93
C ALA A 35 18.25 -37.35 -16.81
N ALA A 36 17.17 -36.79 -16.28
CA ALA A 36 16.48 -35.67 -16.91
C ALA A 36 17.23 -34.38 -16.54
N GLU A 37 18.02 -33.88 -17.48
CA GLU A 37 18.55 -32.53 -17.47
C GLU A 37 17.39 -31.53 -17.34
N ARG A 38 17.27 -30.92 -16.16
CA ARG A 38 16.47 -29.71 -15.96
C ARG A 38 17.22 -28.54 -16.59
N SER A 39 17.05 -28.37 -17.90
CA SER A 39 17.41 -27.13 -18.59
C SER A 39 16.40 -26.05 -18.17
N GLN A 40 16.82 -25.15 -17.29
CA GLN A 40 16.09 -23.92 -16.99
C GLN A 40 16.14 -23.05 -18.25
N ALA A 41 15.01 -22.92 -18.94
CA ALA A 41 14.86 -21.93 -19.99
C ALA A 41 15.00 -20.53 -19.37
N ALA A 42 15.91 -19.73 -19.93
CA ALA A 42 16.07 -18.32 -19.59
C ALA A 42 14.76 -17.54 -19.83
N PRO A 43 14.46 -16.50 -19.03
CA PRO A 43 13.28 -15.67 -19.24
C PRO A 43 13.31 -15.02 -20.63
N ARG A 44 12.19 -15.10 -21.36
CA ARG A 44 12.01 -14.47 -22.67
C ARG A 44 11.96 -12.94 -22.51
N PRO A 45 12.49 -12.17 -23.47
CA PRO A 45 12.33 -10.71 -23.51
C PRO A 45 10.86 -10.33 -23.74
N LEU A 46 10.44 -9.20 -23.13
CA LEU A 46 9.08 -8.61 -23.13
C LEU A 46 8.71 -7.98 -24.50
N ASP A 47 9.00 -8.65 -25.61
CA ASP A 47 8.92 -8.04 -26.95
C ASP A 47 7.48 -7.88 -27.50
N GLY A 48 6.44 -8.35 -26.78
CA GLY A 48 5.04 -8.38 -27.25
C GLY A 48 4.28 -7.07 -27.12
N LEU A 49 4.33 -6.43 -25.95
CA LEU A 49 3.53 -5.23 -25.63
C LEU A 49 3.96 -3.96 -26.40
N ALA A 50 5.23 -3.85 -26.79
CA ALA A 50 5.81 -2.59 -27.26
C ALA A 50 5.50 -2.23 -28.73
N ARG A 51 5.02 -3.18 -29.55
CA ARG A 51 5.06 -3.02 -31.02
C ARG A 51 3.74 -2.62 -31.69
N ALA A 52 2.63 -2.61 -30.96
CA ALA A 52 1.31 -2.39 -31.55
C ALA A 52 0.75 -0.96 -31.43
N ARG A 53 1.43 -0.02 -30.74
CA ARG A 53 0.79 1.23 -30.26
C ARG A 53 1.22 2.57 -30.88
N PHE A 54 2.06 2.62 -31.92
CA PHE A 54 2.53 3.93 -32.44
C PHE A 54 2.47 4.07 -33.97
N GLU A 55 1.27 4.30 -34.50
CA GLU A 55 1.08 5.01 -35.78
C GLU A 55 -0.18 5.88 -35.71
N SER A 56 -0.10 7.08 -35.14
CA SER A 56 -0.91 8.22 -35.57
C SER A 56 -0.47 9.51 -34.88
N ILE A 57 -0.63 10.61 -35.62
CA ILE A 57 -0.66 12.02 -35.20
C ILE A 57 0.61 12.86 -35.48
N ARG A 58 0.39 13.78 -36.43
CA ARG A 58 1.25 14.88 -36.90
C ARG A 58 1.06 16.13 -36.03
N PRO A 59 2.00 17.11 -36.08
CA PRO A 59 2.05 18.22 -35.15
C PRO A 59 1.29 19.46 -35.64
N MET A 60 0.81 20.27 -34.68
CA MET A 60 0.45 21.67 -34.90
C MET A 60 1.03 22.54 -33.78
N SER A 61 1.37 23.77 -34.14
CA SER A 61 2.43 24.58 -33.55
C SER A 61 1.91 25.83 -32.81
N GLN A 62 2.72 26.31 -31.85
CA GLN A 62 2.91 27.70 -31.35
C GLN A 62 1.82 28.36 -30.47
N MET A 63 2.17 28.83 -29.27
CA MET A 63 2.65 30.21 -28.96
C MET A 63 3.00 30.39 -27.47
N THR A 64 3.90 31.34 -27.21
CA THR A 64 4.72 31.61 -26.02
C THR A 64 4.20 32.72 -25.10
N GLU A 65 4.70 32.72 -23.83
CA GLU A 65 4.87 33.85 -22.88
C GLU A 65 3.56 34.43 -22.25
N ALA A 66 3.44 34.80 -20.96
CA ALA A 66 4.37 35.54 -20.10
C ALA A 66 3.99 35.48 -18.60
N VAL A 67 4.98 35.71 -17.72
CA VAL A 67 4.88 35.91 -16.26
C VAL A 67 4.58 37.39 -15.95
N THR A 68 3.48 37.71 -15.25
CA THR A 68 3.38 38.56 -14.04
C THR A 68 1.93 39.02 -13.75
N ALA A 69 1.47 38.65 -12.55
CA ALA A 69 0.51 39.29 -11.65
C ALA A 69 -0.69 40.07 -12.24
N THR A 70 -1.90 39.51 -12.03
CA THR A 70 -3.03 40.22 -11.41
C THR A 70 -3.95 39.21 -10.73
N GLN A 71 -4.39 39.57 -9.54
CA GLN A 71 -5.47 38.95 -8.78
C GLN A 71 -6.73 38.85 -9.63
N ASP A 72 -7.44 37.73 -9.54
CA ASP A 72 -8.89 37.70 -9.38
C ASP A 72 -9.33 36.34 -8.83
N GLU A 73 -10.44 36.40 -8.12
CA GLU A 73 -11.02 35.44 -7.19
C GLU A 73 -11.63 34.22 -7.90
N GLU A 74 -11.95 33.20 -7.09
CA GLU A 74 -12.68 31.94 -7.40
C GLU A 74 -11.83 30.75 -7.86
N GLU A 75 -11.24 30.04 -6.88
CA GLU A 75 -11.29 28.57 -6.83
C GLU A 75 -11.23 28.11 -5.35
N GLU A 76 -12.41 27.89 -4.76
CA GLU A 76 -12.60 27.33 -3.43
C GLU A 76 -12.40 25.81 -3.46
N GLY A 77 -11.30 25.34 -2.87
CA GLY A 77 -11.13 23.93 -2.57
C GLY A 77 -9.70 23.61 -2.13
N GLU A 78 -9.45 23.71 -0.82
CA GLU A 78 -8.22 23.27 -0.13
C GLU A 78 -7.00 24.22 -0.23
N ALA A 79 -6.90 25.21 0.67
CA ALA A 79 -5.63 25.64 1.33
C ALA A 79 -5.67 26.94 2.17
N GLN A 80 -6.82 27.51 2.56
CA GLN A 80 -6.81 28.75 3.38
C GLN A 80 -7.55 28.58 4.71
N PHE A 81 -6.80 28.17 5.74
CA PHE A 81 -7.28 28.17 7.13
C PHE A 81 -6.25 28.72 8.13
N THR A 82 -5.34 29.61 7.73
CA THR A 82 -4.64 30.46 8.70
C THR A 82 -5.43 31.74 8.90
N SER A 83 -6.11 31.88 10.04
CA SER A 83 -6.72 33.16 10.42
C SER A 83 -5.65 34.25 10.45
N ASP A 84 -5.94 35.45 9.95
CA ASP A 84 -5.06 36.63 10.01
C ASP A 84 -4.44 36.86 11.41
N ARG A 85 -5.17 36.43 12.46
CA ARG A 85 -4.71 36.49 13.86
C ARG A 85 -3.55 35.55 14.16
N ILE A 86 -3.60 34.32 13.64
CA ILE A 86 -2.53 33.32 13.84
C ILE A 86 -1.25 33.81 13.18
N GLU A 87 -1.35 34.35 11.97
CA GLU A 87 -0.19 34.90 11.25
C GLU A 87 0.39 36.12 11.98
N ALA A 88 -0.45 37.01 12.53
CA ALA A 88 0.03 38.14 13.34
C ALA A 88 0.82 37.67 14.58
N HIS A 89 0.29 36.68 15.32
CA HIS A 89 0.97 36.13 16.49
C HIS A 89 2.27 35.39 16.14
N ARG A 90 2.32 34.75 14.97
CA ARG A 90 3.54 34.13 14.43
C ARG A 90 4.61 35.17 14.12
N ILE A 91 4.25 36.26 13.43
CA ILE A 91 5.15 37.36 13.13
C ILE A 91 5.69 37.98 14.42
N ASP A 92 4.84 38.21 15.42
CA ASP A 92 5.25 38.73 16.72
C ASP A 92 6.19 37.79 17.47
N LEU A 93 5.94 36.48 17.41
CA LEU A 93 6.81 35.47 18.01
C LEU A 93 8.19 35.45 17.34
N LEU A 94 8.24 35.48 16.01
CA LEU A 94 9.49 35.56 15.25
C LEU A 94 10.25 36.85 15.57
N ALA A 95 9.55 37.99 15.62
CA ALA A 95 10.13 39.28 15.99
C ALA A 95 10.70 39.24 17.41
N ALA A 96 10.01 38.61 18.37
CA ALA A 96 10.47 38.47 19.75
C ALA A 96 11.74 37.60 19.87
N LEU A 97 11.85 36.55 19.06
CA LEU A 97 12.99 35.62 19.07
C LEU A 97 14.23 36.15 18.32
N THR A 98 14.04 37.03 17.34
CA THR A 98 15.11 37.52 16.43
C THR A 98 15.61 38.92 16.76
N ARG A 99 15.27 39.47 17.94
CA ARG A 99 15.67 40.84 18.31
C ARG A 99 17.20 41.00 18.33
N PRO A 100 17.74 42.18 17.92
CA PRO A 100 19.19 42.44 17.90
C PRO A 100 19.90 42.34 19.26
N ILE A 101 19.15 42.49 20.37
CA ILE A 101 19.68 42.50 21.74
C ILE A 101 19.45 41.13 22.41
N GLY A 102 19.07 40.11 21.64
CA GLY A 102 18.69 38.78 22.13
C GLY A 102 17.17 38.61 22.30
N PRO A 103 16.70 37.37 22.49
CA PRO A 103 15.28 37.05 22.51
C PRO A 103 14.55 37.65 23.72
N HIS A 104 13.34 38.17 23.49
CA HIS A 104 12.56 38.85 24.53
C HIS A 104 11.45 37.94 25.08
N ALA A 105 11.77 37.25 26.17
CA ALA A 105 10.93 36.21 26.78
C ALA A 105 9.48 36.64 27.03
N ALA A 106 9.25 37.83 27.63
CA ALA A 106 7.89 38.28 27.94
C ALA A 106 7.02 38.53 26.68
N GLN A 107 7.65 38.93 25.57
CA GLN A 107 6.92 39.18 24.31
C GLN A 107 6.65 37.84 23.60
N ALA A 108 7.63 36.94 23.58
CA ALA A 108 7.46 35.58 23.08
C ALA A 108 6.36 34.84 23.86
N GLU A 109 6.34 34.98 25.19
CA GLU A 109 5.30 34.40 26.06
C GLU A 109 3.91 34.97 25.74
N THR A 110 3.80 36.28 25.50
CA THR A 110 2.54 36.92 25.10
C THR A 110 2.01 36.33 23.79
N SER A 111 2.87 36.21 22.77
CA SER A 111 2.50 35.63 21.48
C SER A 111 2.16 34.14 21.60
N LEU A 112 2.93 33.37 22.38
CA LEU A 112 2.67 31.95 22.62
C LEU A 112 1.34 31.72 23.35
N ARG A 113 0.97 32.57 24.32
CA ARG A 113 -0.34 32.48 24.99
C ARG A 113 -1.49 32.76 24.05
N ALA A 114 -1.35 33.75 23.17
CA ALA A 114 -2.36 34.03 22.16
C ALA A 114 -2.55 32.83 21.21
N LEU A 115 -1.45 32.21 20.77
CA LEU A 115 -1.48 30.99 19.96
C LEU A 115 -2.09 29.79 20.71
N VAL A 116 -1.84 29.65 22.01
CA VAL A 116 -2.46 28.61 22.86
C VAL A 116 -3.96 28.84 22.98
N ALA A 117 -4.42 30.08 23.18
CA ALA A 117 -5.83 30.43 23.27
C ALA A 117 -6.57 30.14 21.95
N GLU A 118 -6.03 30.60 20.82
CA GLU A 118 -6.57 30.29 19.49
C GLU A 118 -6.62 28.76 19.24
N ASN A 119 -5.61 28.01 19.74
CA ASN A 119 -5.60 26.54 19.67
C ASN A 119 -6.64 25.86 20.58
N GLN A 120 -7.13 26.54 21.63
CA GLN A 120 -8.16 26.01 22.55
C GLN A 120 -9.58 26.32 22.08
N ASP A 121 -9.79 27.46 21.39
CA ASP A 121 -11.10 27.89 20.90
C ASP A 121 -11.61 27.09 19.69
N HIS A 122 -10.72 26.41 18.96
CA HIS A 122 -11.09 25.49 17.89
C HIS A 122 -11.53 24.13 18.46
N ASP A 123 -12.83 23.97 18.69
CA ASP A 123 -13.48 22.77 19.27
C ASP A 123 -13.42 21.51 18.37
N THR A 124 -12.47 21.43 17.43
CA THR A 124 -12.27 20.32 16.50
C THR A 124 -10.79 19.95 16.34
N ILE A 125 -10.47 18.71 16.73
CA ILE A 125 -9.26 17.94 16.36
C ILE A 125 -7.93 18.46 16.95
N GLY A 126 -7.90 18.68 18.27
CA GLY A 126 -6.70 18.60 19.11
C GLY A 126 -5.57 19.61 18.86
N PRO A 127 -4.57 19.69 19.75
CA PRO A 127 -3.44 20.63 19.68
C PRO A 127 -2.47 20.40 18.51
N ALA A 128 -2.85 19.55 17.55
CA ALA A 128 -1.96 18.95 16.57
C ALA A 128 -1.81 19.75 15.27
N LYS A 129 -2.59 20.82 15.06
CA LYS A 129 -2.58 21.54 13.78
C LYS A 129 -1.87 22.88 13.82
N LEU A 130 -1.99 23.66 14.90
CA LEU A 130 -1.39 25.00 14.94
C LEU A 130 0.14 24.99 14.81
N HIS A 131 0.83 24.02 15.41
CA HIS A 131 2.28 23.91 15.26
C HIS A 131 2.74 23.58 13.83
N LEU A 132 1.95 22.82 13.06
CA LEU A 132 2.23 22.53 11.65
C LEU A 132 2.19 23.80 10.78
N TYR A 133 1.37 24.78 11.16
CA TYR A 133 1.27 26.07 10.47
C TYR A 133 2.33 27.09 10.90
N LEU A 134 3.10 26.81 11.95
CA LEU A 134 4.16 27.70 12.46
C LEU A 134 5.55 27.35 11.88
N GLY A 135 5.61 26.40 10.94
CA GLY A 135 6.77 26.11 10.09
C GLY A 135 7.00 27.17 9.00
N PHE A 136 7.97 26.97 8.11
CA PHE A 136 8.30 27.92 7.03
C PHE A 136 7.45 27.77 5.76
N GLY A 137 6.45 26.88 5.77
CA GLY A 137 5.70 26.51 4.57
C GLY A 137 6.56 25.70 3.58
N GLU A 138 6.13 25.68 2.31
CA GLU A 138 6.95 25.20 1.20
C GLU A 138 8.05 26.23 0.91
N VAL A 139 9.29 25.76 0.89
CA VAL A 139 10.48 26.61 0.71
C VAL A 139 11.17 26.20 -0.58
N ASP A 140 11.35 27.16 -1.47
CA ASP A 140 12.08 26.95 -2.72
C ASP A 140 13.50 26.45 -2.47
N SER A 141 13.98 25.61 -3.39
CA SER A 141 15.33 25.05 -3.34
C SER A 141 16.43 26.11 -3.25
N ALA A 142 16.18 27.31 -3.78
CA ALA A 142 17.10 28.45 -3.74
C ALA A 142 17.23 29.10 -2.35
N ASP A 143 16.21 28.99 -1.50
CA ASP A 143 16.17 29.62 -0.17
C ASP A 143 16.36 28.64 1.00
N LEU A 144 16.43 27.34 0.70
CA LEU A 144 16.59 26.25 1.66
C LEU A 144 17.74 26.47 2.68
N GLN A 145 18.89 27.00 2.23
CA GLN A 145 20.02 27.33 3.12
C GLN A 145 19.71 28.49 4.07
N LYS A 146 19.02 29.52 3.59
CA LYS A 146 18.63 30.68 4.41
C LYS A 146 17.60 30.25 5.45
N THR A 147 16.62 29.43 5.04
CA THR A 147 15.61 28.86 5.91
C THR A 147 16.24 27.96 6.97
N SER A 148 17.19 27.11 6.62
CA SER A 148 17.92 26.26 7.57
C SER A 148 18.69 27.09 8.61
N ALA A 149 19.42 28.10 8.15
CA ALA A 149 20.16 29.01 9.03
C ALA A 149 19.22 29.74 10.00
N LEU A 150 18.08 30.22 9.49
CA LEU A 150 17.05 30.88 10.29
C LEU A 150 16.41 29.91 11.30
N ALA A 151 16.07 28.68 10.90
CA ALA A 151 15.53 27.65 11.79
C ALA A 151 16.46 27.36 12.98
N LYS A 152 17.78 27.23 12.72
CA LYS A 152 18.81 27.04 13.75
C LYS A 152 18.88 28.22 14.71
N GLN A 153 18.85 29.44 14.18
CA GLN A 153 18.86 30.66 14.99
C GLN A 153 17.64 30.75 15.90
N LEU A 154 16.44 30.50 15.35
CA LEU A 154 15.20 30.52 16.11
C LEU A 154 15.16 29.46 17.21
N ARG A 155 15.65 28.24 16.93
CA ARG A 155 15.71 27.17 17.92
C ARG A 155 16.71 27.46 19.04
N ALA A 156 17.85 28.05 18.72
CA ALA A 156 18.81 28.51 19.72
C ALA A 156 18.18 29.59 20.62
N ALA A 157 17.55 30.60 20.02
CA ALA A 157 16.85 31.67 20.74
C ALA A 157 15.69 31.14 21.62
N ALA A 158 14.95 30.14 21.15
CA ALA A 158 13.91 29.46 21.93
C ALA A 158 14.50 28.75 23.16
N GLY A 159 15.67 28.13 23.02
CA GLY A 159 16.40 27.50 24.12
C GLY A 159 16.83 28.48 25.21
N GLU A 160 17.20 29.72 24.83
CA GLU A 160 17.60 30.77 25.78
C GLU A 160 16.45 31.28 26.66
N ILE A 161 15.24 31.37 26.09
CA ILE A 161 14.05 31.82 26.84
C ILE A 161 13.31 30.67 27.52
N TRP A 162 13.65 29.41 27.22
CA TRP A 162 12.92 28.22 27.68
C TRP A 162 12.65 28.21 29.20
N GLY A 163 13.65 28.56 30.01
CA GLY A 163 13.53 28.58 31.47
C GLY A 163 12.54 29.62 32.01
N GLN A 164 12.19 30.62 31.20
CA GLN A 164 11.40 31.80 31.59
C GLN A 164 9.91 31.65 31.25
N LEU A 165 9.53 30.61 30.51
CA LEU A 165 8.16 30.37 30.04
C LEU A 165 7.34 29.52 31.02
N ASP A 166 6.03 29.73 31.04
CA ASP A 166 5.10 28.85 31.73
C ASP A 166 4.95 27.47 31.03
N ARG A 167 4.21 26.55 31.66
CA ARG A 167 4.09 25.16 31.18
C ARG A 167 3.44 25.07 29.80
N GLU A 168 2.43 25.87 29.52
CA GLU A 168 1.65 25.79 28.28
C GLU A 168 2.42 26.43 27.12
N CYS A 169 3.07 27.58 27.37
CA CYS A 169 3.97 28.21 26.41
C CYS A 169 5.18 27.32 26.10
N LYS A 170 5.73 26.61 27.09
CA LYS A 170 6.78 25.60 26.86
C LYS A 170 6.30 24.52 25.89
N GLN A 171 5.15 23.91 26.19
CA GLN A 171 4.62 22.84 25.34
C GLN A 171 4.38 23.30 23.89
N MET A 172 3.83 24.50 23.71
CA MET A 172 3.64 25.10 22.39
C MET A 172 4.97 25.36 21.67
N LEU A 173 5.95 25.94 22.37
CA LEU A 173 7.28 26.21 21.81
C LEU A 173 8.06 24.92 21.50
N ASP A 174 7.87 23.85 22.27
CA ASP A 174 8.45 22.53 21.98
C ASP A 174 7.91 21.98 20.66
N TRP A 175 6.62 22.11 20.39
CA TRP A 175 6.04 21.67 19.11
C TRP A 175 6.56 22.49 17.94
N ILE A 176 6.60 23.82 18.06
CA ILE A 176 7.13 24.71 17.03
C ILE A 176 8.61 24.42 16.73
N THR A 177 9.42 24.21 17.77
CA THR A 177 10.85 23.92 17.60
C THR A 177 11.12 22.53 17.03
N GLN A 178 10.21 21.56 17.22
CA GLN A 178 10.27 20.26 16.53
C GLN A 178 10.06 20.40 15.03
N GLU A 179 9.15 21.28 14.59
CA GLU A 179 8.95 21.59 13.18
C GLU A 179 10.18 22.29 12.59
N TRP A 180 10.73 23.31 13.26
CA TRP A 180 11.98 23.96 12.81
C TRP A 180 13.14 22.98 12.72
N LYS A 181 13.24 22.02 13.64
CA LYS A 181 14.25 20.97 13.60
C LYS A 181 14.18 20.19 12.29
N ALA A 182 13.02 19.98 11.67
CA ALA A 182 12.92 19.31 10.37
C ALA A 182 13.66 20.07 9.25
N TYR A 183 13.67 21.40 9.31
CA TYR A 183 14.38 22.26 8.34
C TYR A 183 15.90 22.30 8.58
N GLU A 184 16.39 22.00 9.79
CA GLU A 184 17.83 22.00 10.10
C GLU A 184 18.62 20.86 9.40
N TRP A 185 17.94 19.78 8.97
CA TRP A 185 18.57 18.65 8.26
C TRP A 185 18.88 18.94 6.78
N SER A 186 18.51 20.13 6.32
CA SER A 186 18.69 20.60 4.95
C SER A 186 20.08 21.22 4.67
N ASP A 187 20.90 21.40 5.72
CA ASP A 187 22.16 22.16 5.69
C ASP A 187 23.43 21.35 5.37
N VAL A 188 23.30 20.16 4.76
CA VAL A 188 24.47 19.43 4.27
C VAL A 188 24.62 19.71 2.77
N PRO A 189 25.73 20.33 2.33
CA PRO A 189 26.00 20.46 0.90
C PRO A 189 25.94 19.09 0.26
N VAL A 190 25.12 18.95 -0.80
CA VAL A 190 24.91 17.70 -1.54
C VAL A 190 26.26 17.02 -1.86
N GLY A 191 27.31 17.80 -2.16
CA GLY A 191 28.66 17.30 -2.43
C GLY A 191 29.43 16.65 -1.26
N LEU A 192 29.17 17.04 0.00
CA LEU A 192 29.89 16.51 1.18
C LEU A 192 29.17 15.34 1.86
N ARG A 193 27.83 15.25 1.72
CA ARG A 193 27.05 14.05 2.04
C ARG A 193 27.48 12.87 1.17
N LEU A 194 27.78 13.16 -0.11
CA LEU A 194 28.29 12.16 -1.06
C LEU A 194 29.71 11.69 -0.71
N ALA A 195 30.60 12.50 -0.14
CA ALA A 195 31.99 12.07 0.09
C ALA A 195 32.19 11.14 1.31
N LYS A 196 31.37 11.27 2.37
CA LYS A 196 31.47 10.40 3.57
C LYS A 196 30.42 9.30 3.67
N SER A 197 29.29 9.39 2.95
CA SER A 197 28.26 8.34 2.92
C SER A 197 28.48 7.29 1.81
N ARG A 198 29.27 7.61 0.78
CA ARG A 198 29.47 6.75 -0.41
C ARG A 198 30.19 5.42 -0.18
N GLN A 199 30.69 5.11 1.03
CA GLN A 199 31.47 3.89 1.22
C GLN A 199 30.76 2.71 1.91
N ALA A 200 29.70 2.84 2.71
CA ALA A 200 29.04 1.64 3.29
C ALA A 200 27.76 1.91 4.11
N THR A 201 26.93 2.92 3.83
CA THR A 201 25.68 3.07 4.61
C THR A 201 24.59 2.17 4.04
N GLU A 202 24.16 1.19 4.83
CA GLU A 202 23.01 0.35 4.56
C GLU A 202 21.83 1.23 4.12
N GLY A 203 21.18 0.85 3.02
CA GLY A 203 20.04 1.57 2.46
C GLY A 203 18.75 1.44 3.28
N PRO A 204 17.59 1.79 2.70
CA PRO A 204 16.30 1.53 3.32
C PRO A 204 16.22 0.04 3.66
N ARG A 205 16.17 -0.26 4.96
CA ARG A 205 15.93 -1.62 5.41
C ARG A 205 14.53 -2.00 4.98
N THR A 206 14.44 -3.11 4.26
CA THR A 206 13.17 -3.77 4.04
C THR A 206 12.53 -4.00 5.41
N ARG A 207 11.27 -3.60 5.61
CA ARG A 207 10.46 -4.26 6.65
C ARG A 207 10.48 -5.72 6.21
N GLU A 208 11.25 -6.58 6.88
CA GLU A 208 11.48 -7.95 6.44
C GLU A 208 10.19 -8.56 5.88
N ILE A 209 10.18 -8.86 4.59
CA ILE A 209 9.28 -9.88 4.02
C ILE A 209 9.78 -11.24 4.53
N LEU A 210 9.94 -11.43 5.84
CA LEU A 210 10.53 -12.69 6.27
C LEU A 210 9.61 -13.88 5.96
N GLU A 211 8.33 -13.65 5.67
CA GLU A 211 7.38 -14.74 5.88
C GLU A 211 6.26 -14.93 4.84
N TRP A 212 6.05 -14.06 3.86
CA TRP A 212 5.03 -14.35 2.82
C TRP A 212 5.56 -15.11 1.61
N SER A 213 6.83 -14.95 1.26
CA SER A 213 7.42 -15.59 0.07
C SER A 213 8.21 -16.86 0.41
N ALA A 214 8.91 -16.90 1.56
CA ALA A 214 9.70 -18.06 1.97
C ALA A 214 8.85 -19.27 2.40
N HIS A 215 7.61 -19.05 2.88
CA HIS A 215 6.66 -20.08 3.32
C HIS A 215 5.38 -20.16 2.46
N ALA A 216 5.39 -19.58 1.26
CA ALA A 216 4.22 -19.61 0.36
C ALA A 216 3.73 -21.05 0.11
N SER A 217 4.65 -22.02 0.10
CA SER A 217 4.35 -23.46 0.00
C SER A 217 3.48 -24.01 1.13
N GLU A 218 3.60 -23.52 2.36
CA GLU A 218 2.80 -23.99 3.50
C GLU A 218 1.47 -23.23 3.61
N ALA A 219 1.44 -21.98 3.15
CA ALA A 219 0.22 -21.19 3.09
C ALA A 219 -0.74 -21.67 1.99
N ASP A 220 -0.25 -22.18 0.87
CA ASP A 220 -1.10 -22.67 -0.23
C ASP A 220 -2.01 -23.84 0.19
N ASP A 221 -1.53 -24.73 1.06
CA ASP A 221 -2.35 -25.82 1.60
C ASP A 221 -3.53 -25.30 2.44
N LEU A 222 -3.32 -24.21 3.18
CA LEU A 222 -4.32 -23.65 4.09
C LEU A 222 -5.53 -23.06 3.36
N TRP A 223 -5.38 -22.70 2.09
CA TRP A 223 -6.42 -22.04 1.28
C TRP A 223 -7.05 -22.95 0.24
N SER A 224 -6.51 -24.15 0.05
CA SER A 224 -6.96 -25.11 -0.96
C SER A 224 -8.42 -25.57 -0.76
N ASN A 225 -8.91 -25.62 0.48
CA ASN A 225 -10.24 -26.14 0.80
C ASN A 225 -11.29 -25.00 0.91
N PRO A 226 -12.34 -25.00 0.06
CA PRO A 226 -13.37 -23.95 0.05
C PRO A 226 -14.11 -23.77 1.38
N THR A 227 -14.35 -24.86 2.11
CA THR A 227 -15.02 -24.80 3.42
C THR A 227 -14.13 -24.14 4.46
N THR A 228 -12.81 -24.35 4.37
CA THR A 228 -11.85 -23.71 5.27
C THR A 228 -11.73 -22.22 4.99
N VAL A 229 -11.75 -21.81 3.72
CA VAL A 229 -11.78 -20.41 3.29
C VAL A 229 -13.00 -19.70 3.88
N LEU A 230 -14.22 -20.21 3.61
CA LEU A 230 -15.47 -19.60 4.09
C LEU A 230 -15.53 -19.51 5.62
N ARG A 231 -15.08 -20.55 6.33
CA ARG A 231 -15.02 -20.54 7.80
C ARG A 231 -14.08 -19.44 8.33
N ARG A 232 -12.89 -19.32 7.74
CA ARG A 232 -11.90 -18.31 8.19
C ARG A 232 -12.33 -16.90 7.85
N GLU A 233 -13.03 -16.72 6.74
CA GLU A 233 -13.67 -15.45 6.40
C GLU A 233 -14.74 -15.07 7.42
N ALA A 234 -15.60 -16.02 7.82
CA ALA A 234 -16.56 -15.80 8.90
C ALA A 234 -15.87 -15.42 10.22
N GLN A 235 -14.81 -16.14 10.62
CA GLN A 235 -14.02 -15.83 11.82
C GLN A 235 -13.35 -14.45 11.74
N ARG A 236 -12.84 -14.06 10.55
CA ARG A 236 -12.29 -12.71 10.32
C ARG A 236 -13.36 -11.65 10.54
N ASN A 237 -14.54 -11.84 9.96
CA ASN A 237 -15.64 -10.89 10.08
C ASN A 237 -16.10 -10.79 11.54
N GLU A 238 -16.18 -11.91 12.26
CA GLU A 238 -16.47 -11.95 13.70
C GLU A 238 -15.41 -11.19 14.51
N LEU A 239 -14.13 -11.35 14.20
CA LEU A 239 -13.04 -10.61 14.84
C LEU A 239 -13.17 -9.09 14.59
N VAL A 240 -13.52 -8.69 13.36
CA VAL A 240 -13.77 -7.29 13.01
C VAL A 240 -14.95 -6.73 13.82
N PHE A 241 -16.07 -7.46 13.90
CA PHE A 241 -17.22 -7.03 14.70
C PHE A 241 -16.89 -6.96 16.19
N ALA A 242 -16.16 -7.94 16.73
CA ALA A 242 -15.73 -7.95 18.13
C ALA A 242 -14.80 -6.78 18.46
N LEU A 243 -13.89 -6.41 17.54
CA LEU A 243 -13.05 -5.21 17.66
C LEU A 243 -13.87 -3.92 17.68
N ILE A 244 -14.87 -3.79 16.80
CA ILE A 244 -15.76 -2.63 16.75
C ILE A 244 -16.58 -2.52 18.04
N ALA A 245 -17.14 -3.65 18.51
CA ALA A 245 -17.93 -3.74 19.73
C ALA A 245 -17.08 -3.66 21.03
N ARG A 246 -15.74 -3.75 20.91
CA ARG A 246 -14.79 -3.88 22.03
C ARG A 246 -15.09 -5.06 22.95
N ASP A 247 -15.54 -6.17 22.37
CA ASP A 247 -15.82 -7.41 23.09
C ASP A 247 -14.51 -8.20 23.32
N ALA A 248 -13.87 -7.94 24.46
CA ALA A 248 -12.61 -8.59 24.83
C ALA A 248 -12.72 -10.11 24.96
N SER A 249 -13.89 -10.63 25.33
CA SER A 249 -14.11 -12.08 25.49
C SER A 249 -14.08 -12.77 24.12
N THR A 250 -14.86 -12.24 23.17
CA THR A 250 -14.91 -12.78 21.81
C THR A 250 -13.58 -12.63 21.10
N ILE A 251 -12.89 -11.49 21.26
CA ILE A 251 -11.53 -11.30 20.70
C ILE A 251 -10.58 -12.37 21.29
N SER A 252 -10.57 -12.58 22.61
CA SER A 252 -9.71 -13.57 23.25
C SER A 252 -9.97 -14.97 22.73
N GLN A 253 -11.24 -15.37 22.64
CA GLN A 253 -11.66 -16.68 22.16
C GLN A 253 -11.21 -16.89 20.71
N LEU A 254 -11.52 -15.95 19.82
CA LEU A 254 -11.13 -16.05 18.41
C LEU A 254 -9.61 -16.13 18.22
N LEU A 255 -8.82 -15.42 19.02
CA LEU A 255 -7.37 -15.49 18.96
C LEU A 255 -6.81 -16.80 19.52
N GLN A 256 -7.46 -17.42 20.51
CA GLN A 256 -7.07 -18.72 21.06
C GLN A 256 -7.38 -19.88 20.10
N ASP A 257 -8.41 -19.75 19.28
CA ASP A 257 -8.78 -20.73 18.25
C ASP A 257 -7.78 -20.77 17.08
N ILE A 258 -6.89 -19.78 16.97
CA ILE A 258 -5.85 -19.73 15.93
C ILE A 258 -4.67 -20.61 16.36
N PRO A 259 -4.21 -21.54 15.49
CA PRO A 259 -3.05 -22.38 15.77
C PRO A 259 -1.84 -21.56 16.23
N SER A 260 -1.14 -22.05 17.25
CA SER A 260 -0.05 -21.32 17.91
C SER A 260 1.19 -21.13 17.05
N ASP A 261 1.38 -21.97 16.03
CA ASP A 261 2.42 -21.84 15.00
C ASP A 261 2.19 -20.66 14.06
N ILE A 262 0.97 -20.08 14.05
CA ILE A 262 0.66 -18.89 13.25
C ILE A 262 1.04 -17.62 14.00
N THR A 263 2.21 -17.09 13.63
CA THR A 263 2.78 -15.83 14.10
C THR A 263 2.11 -14.60 13.46
N HIS A 264 1.64 -14.72 12.22
CA HIS A 264 1.04 -13.61 11.45
C HIS A 264 -0.42 -13.90 11.08
N LEU A 265 -1.35 -13.09 11.59
CA LEU A 265 -2.78 -13.28 11.33
C LEU A 265 -3.17 -13.16 9.85
N ASN A 266 -2.41 -12.40 9.05
CA ASN A 266 -2.67 -12.33 7.60
C ASN A 266 -2.40 -13.67 6.87
N ARG A 267 -1.70 -14.63 7.48
CA ARG A 267 -1.56 -16.00 6.95
C ARG A 267 -2.75 -16.90 7.30
N TYR A 268 -3.56 -16.50 8.28
CA TYR A 268 -4.71 -17.28 8.74
C TYR A 268 -6.05 -16.71 8.29
N PHE A 269 -6.19 -15.39 8.26
CA PHE A 269 -7.38 -14.73 7.75
C PHE A 269 -7.20 -14.35 6.28
N PRO A 270 -8.15 -14.71 5.40
CA PRO A 270 -8.09 -14.26 4.02
C PRO A 270 -8.18 -12.73 3.99
N PRO A 271 -7.44 -12.05 3.09
CA PRO A 271 -7.66 -10.63 2.81
C PRO A 271 -9.15 -10.36 2.55
N ALA A 272 -9.62 -9.17 2.93
CA ALA A 272 -11.00 -8.77 2.64
C ALA A 272 -11.21 -8.73 1.11
N GLY A 273 -12.31 -9.33 0.64
CA GLY A 273 -12.71 -9.27 -0.77
C GLY A 273 -13.11 -7.87 -1.19
N GLN A 274 -13.89 -7.21 -0.32
CA GLN A 274 -14.32 -5.84 -0.50
C GLN A 274 -13.36 -4.87 0.19
N ALA A 275 -13.21 -3.69 -0.40
CA ALA A 275 -12.45 -2.60 0.19
C ALA A 275 -13.11 -2.17 1.51
N ILE A 276 -12.35 -2.24 2.60
CA ILE A 276 -12.77 -1.70 3.89
C ILE A 276 -12.38 -0.22 3.90
N GLU A 277 -13.34 0.65 4.21
CA GLU A 277 -13.08 2.09 4.32
C GLU A 277 -11.91 2.40 5.27
N VAL A 278 -11.08 3.38 4.88
CA VAL A 278 -9.91 3.81 5.67
C VAL A 278 -10.30 4.12 7.11
N ARG A 279 -11.40 4.86 7.32
CA ARG A 279 -11.90 5.24 8.65
C ARG A 279 -12.21 4.02 9.52
N VAL A 280 -12.82 2.98 8.95
CA VAL A 280 -13.12 1.73 9.67
C VAL A 280 -11.81 1.04 10.07
N CYS A 281 -10.84 0.94 9.16
CA CYS A 281 -9.53 0.37 9.48
C CYS A 281 -8.78 1.16 10.58
N GLU A 282 -8.90 2.49 10.61
CA GLU A 282 -8.33 3.31 11.68
C GLU A 282 -8.97 3.02 13.04
N MET A 283 -10.29 2.83 13.07
CA MET A 283 -11.02 2.42 14.28
C MET A 283 -10.57 1.04 14.75
N LEU A 284 -10.47 0.06 13.83
CA LEU A 284 -9.99 -1.29 14.12
C LEU A 284 -8.57 -1.29 14.68
N HIS A 285 -7.67 -0.50 14.10
CA HIS A 285 -6.29 -0.40 14.56
C HIS A 285 -6.18 0.22 15.96
N LYS A 286 -6.96 1.29 16.24
CA LYS A 286 -7.06 1.88 17.58
C LYS A 286 -7.62 0.88 18.60
N ALA A 287 -8.66 0.14 18.24
CA ALA A 287 -9.26 -0.88 19.10
C ALA A 287 -8.27 -2.03 19.40
N ALA A 288 -7.53 -2.51 18.39
CA ALA A 288 -6.50 -3.52 18.57
C ALA A 288 -5.36 -3.05 19.46
N HIS A 289 -4.93 -1.79 19.33
CA HIS A 289 -3.94 -1.18 20.21
C HIS A 289 -4.40 -1.13 21.67
N GLN A 290 -5.65 -0.70 21.89
CA GLN A 290 -6.24 -0.66 23.22
C GLN A 290 -6.33 -2.06 23.84
N TYR A 291 -6.85 -3.03 23.07
CA TYR A 291 -6.93 -4.42 23.51
C TYR A 291 -5.56 -5.00 23.88
N ASN A 292 -4.51 -4.72 23.10
CA ASN A 292 -3.15 -5.17 23.40
C ASN A 292 -2.54 -4.49 24.65
N ARG A 293 -2.96 -3.28 25.01
CA ARG A 293 -2.55 -2.64 26.27
C ARG A 293 -3.18 -3.32 27.47
N GLU A 294 -4.44 -3.73 27.34
CA GLU A 294 -5.20 -4.42 28.39
C GLU A 294 -4.81 -5.91 28.49
N HIS A 295 -4.43 -6.52 27.37
CA HIS A 295 -4.08 -7.93 27.24
C HIS A 295 -2.71 -8.08 26.54
N PRO A 296 -1.59 -7.89 27.27
CA PRO A 296 -0.26 -7.99 26.69
C PRO A 296 0.00 -9.33 26.01
N GLY A 297 0.71 -9.30 24.88
CA GLY A 297 1.02 -10.50 24.07
C GLY A 297 0.23 -10.60 22.75
N ASN A 298 -0.67 -9.65 22.48
CA ASN A 298 -1.49 -9.63 21.27
C ASN A 298 -0.94 -8.69 20.17
N ALA A 299 0.38 -8.52 20.11
CA ALA A 299 1.05 -7.66 19.12
C ALA A 299 0.72 -8.07 17.66
N ARG A 300 0.45 -9.36 17.42
CA ARG A 300 0.01 -9.86 16.11
C ARG A 300 -1.32 -9.25 15.63
N LEU A 301 -2.24 -8.92 16.53
CA LEU A 301 -3.51 -8.26 16.21
C LEU A 301 -3.32 -6.80 15.81
N VAL A 302 -2.46 -6.10 16.55
CA VAL A 302 -2.06 -4.72 16.23
C VAL A 302 -1.41 -4.67 14.84
N ARG A 303 -0.50 -5.61 14.57
CA ARG A 303 0.16 -5.72 13.26
C ARG A 303 -0.85 -6.00 12.14
N TYR A 304 -1.77 -6.94 12.36
CA TYR A 304 -2.80 -7.30 11.39
C TYR A 304 -3.69 -6.10 11.00
N THR A 305 -4.16 -5.34 11.99
CA THR A 305 -5.00 -4.16 11.76
C THR A 305 -4.24 -2.99 11.14
N LEU A 306 -2.95 -2.83 11.48
CA LEU A 306 -2.08 -1.85 10.80
C LEU A 306 -1.92 -2.19 9.32
N ASP A 307 -1.64 -3.47 9.01
CA ASP A 307 -1.50 -3.92 7.62
C ASP A 307 -2.81 -3.74 6.83
N ALA A 308 -3.97 -3.94 7.48
CA ALA A 308 -5.27 -3.66 6.88
C ALA A 308 -5.49 -2.16 6.61
N LEU A 309 -5.09 -1.30 7.54
CA LEU A 309 -5.14 0.15 7.37
C LEU A 309 -4.24 0.64 6.24
N ASP A 310 -3.00 0.17 6.18
CA ASP A 310 -2.07 0.58 5.14
C ASP A 310 -2.58 0.16 3.74
N ARG A 311 -3.18 -1.03 3.63
CA ARG A 311 -3.87 -1.48 2.40
C ARG A 311 -5.07 -0.61 2.05
N ALA A 312 -5.93 -0.29 3.01
CA ALA A 312 -7.09 0.56 2.76
C ALA A 312 -6.66 1.95 2.26
N LYS A 313 -5.61 2.54 2.84
CA LYS A 313 -5.04 3.83 2.41
C LYS A 313 -4.42 3.78 1.01
N ALA A 314 -3.85 2.65 0.63
CA ALA A 314 -3.31 2.47 -0.71
C ALA A 314 -4.43 2.28 -1.73
N ALA A 315 -5.43 1.47 -1.40
CA ALA A 315 -6.60 1.24 -2.25
C ALA A 315 -7.41 2.53 -2.48
N ASP A 316 -7.64 3.31 -1.42
CA ASP A 316 -8.33 4.60 -1.48
C ASP A 316 -7.62 5.57 -2.44
N ARG A 317 -6.31 5.76 -2.29
CA ARG A 317 -5.51 6.60 -3.21
C ARG A 317 -5.61 6.13 -4.66
N VAL A 318 -5.42 4.84 -4.91
CA VAL A 318 -5.48 4.30 -6.27
C VAL A 318 -6.87 4.47 -6.86
N GLN A 319 -7.92 4.29 -6.07
CA GLN A 319 -9.30 4.49 -6.52
C GLN A 319 -9.58 5.97 -6.82
N THR A 320 -9.07 6.90 -6.01
CA THR A 320 -9.12 8.34 -6.27
C THR A 320 -8.40 8.68 -7.57
N ASP A 321 -7.16 8.24 -7.74
CA ASP A 321 -6.36 8.46 -8.95
C ASP A 321 -7.06 7.90 -10.20
N LEU A 322 -7.65 6.71 -10.12
CA LEU A 322 -8.36 6.09 -11.24
C LEU A 322 -9.72 6.72 -11.53
N SER A 323 -10.34 7.41 -10.56
CA SER A 323 -11.61 8.11 -10.77
C SER A 323 -11.49 9.36 -11.64
N ALA A 324 -10.26 9.85 -11.86
CA ALA A 324 -9.97 10.92 -12.80
C ALA A 324 -10.11 10.48 -14.27
N PHE A 325 -10.21 9.17 -14.53
CA PHE A 325 -10.30 8.60 -15.87
C PHE A 325 -11.68 8.02 -16.13
N ASN A 326 -12.17 8.19 -17.37
CA ASN A 326 -13.38 7.52 -17.83
C ASN A 326 -13.09 6.07 -18.26
N ASP A 327 -14.15 5.28 -18.46
CA ASP A 327 -14.01 3.87 -18.83
C ASP A 327 -13.25 3.66 -20.15
N ALA A 328 -13.40 4.55 -21.13
CA ALA A 328 -12.72 4.42 -22.42
C ALA A 328 -11.20 4.68 -22.31
N GLU A 329 -10.77 5.55 -21.39
CA GLU A 329 -9.34 5.76 -21.09
C GLU A 329 -8.77 4.56 -20.34
N LEU A 330 -9.52 4.01 -19.38
CA LEU A 330 -9.11 2.81 -18.66
C LEU A 330 -9.01 1.58 -19.59
N ASP A 331 -9.93 1.44 -20.54
CA ASP A 331 -9.95 0.33 -21.50
C ASP A 331 -8.84 0.43 -22.57
N GLN A 332 -8.21 1.60 -22.73
CA GLN A 332 -6.99 1.73 -23.54
C GLN A 332 -5.76 1.18 -22.83
N VAL A 333 -5.76 1.20 -21.50
CA VAL A 333 -4.59 0.86 -20.68
C VAL A 333 -4.69 -0.56 -20.15
N TYR A 334 -5.87 -0.97 -19.70
CA TYR A 334 -6.13 -2.28 -19.11
C TYR A 334 -6.98 -3.13 -20.05
N ALA A 335 -6.62 -4.40 -20.24
CA ALA A 335 -7.45 -5.33 -21.01
C ALA A 335 -8.89 -5.39 -20.44
N PRO A 336 -9.93 -4.97 -21.19
CA PRO A 336 -11.29 -4.80 -20.66
C PRO A 336 -11.87 -6.09 -20.04
N GLN A 337 -11.65 -7.22 -20.70
CA GLN A 337 -12.09 -8.54 -20.22
C GLN A 337 -11.42 -8.96 -18.90
N VAL A 338 -10.17 -8.55 -18.68
CA VAL A 338 -9.43 -8.85 -17.44
C VAL A 338 -9.91 -7.91 -16.33
N ARG A 339 -10.07 -6.62 -16.66
CA ARG A 339 -10.63 -5.59 -15.77
C ARG A 339 -12.02 -5.97 -15.26
N GLU A 340 -12.93 -6.37 -16.16
CA GLU A 340 -14.30 -6.77 -15.79
C GLU A 340 -14.30 -7.98 -14.85
N LEU A 341 -13.50 -9.01 -15.14
CA LEU A 341 -13.35 -10.18 -14.26
C LEU A 341 -12.83 -9.78 -12.88
N CYS A 342 -11.78 -8.94 -12.81
CA CYS A 342 -11.21 -8.47 -11.56
C CYS A 342 -12.21 -7.65 -10.73
N LEU A 343 -12.94 -6.72 -11.35
CA LEU A 343 -14.01 -5.95 -10.70
C LEU A 343 -15.13 -6.86 -10.18
N ALA A 344 -15.61 -7.78 -11.01
CA ALA A 344 -16.67 -8.70 -10.62
C ALA A 344 -16.27 -9.59 -9.43
N LEU A 345 -15.02 -10.06 -9.39
CA LEU A 345 -14.49 -10.86 -8.29
C LEU A 345 -14.26 -10.03 -7.02
N ARG A 346 -13.79 -8.79 -7.13
CA ARG A 346 -13.65 -7.87 -5.99
C ARG A 346 -15.01 -7.56 -5.35
N ASP A 347 -16.01 -7.27 -6.18
CA ASP A 347 -17.30 -6.74 -5.70
C ASP A 347 -18.23 -7.84 -5.20
N THR A 348 -17.98 -9.11 -5.56
CA THR A 348 -18.78 -10.25 -5.12
C THR A 348 -18.30 -10.81 -3.78
N ALA A 349 -19.20 -10.86 -2.78
CA ALA A 349 -18.92 -11.52 -1.51
C ALA A 349 -18.57 -13.00 -1.72
N THR A 350 -17.62 -13.53 -0.94
CA THR A 350 -17.11 -14.88 -1.14
C THR A 350 -18.21 -15.95 -0.99
N GLU A 351 -19.19 -15.76 -0.09
CA GLU A 351 -20.35 -16.64 0.04
C GLU A 351 -21.23 -16.70 -1.23
N ASP A 352 -21.27 -15.62 -2.02
CA ASP A 352 -22.12 -15.49 -3.21
C ASP A 352 -21.45 -15.99 -4.49
N LEU A 353 -20.14 -16.25 -4.47
CA LEU A 353 -19.39 -16.70 -5.65
C LEU A 353 -19.98 -17.96 -6.28
N ARG A 354 -20.49 -18.90 -5.46
CA ARG A 354 -21.03 -20.16 -5.97
C ARG A 354 -22.32 -19.97 -6.77
N SER A 355 -23.20 -19.06 -6.34
CA SER A 355 -24.45 -18.81 -7.06
C SER A 355 -24.21 -18.09 -8.40
N GLN A 356 -23.10 -17.35 -8.50
CA GLN A 356 -22.66 -16.65 -9.71
C GLN A 356 -21.68 -17.46 -10.59
N GLY A 357 -21.46 -18.74 -10.29
CA GLY A 357 -20.49 -19.60 -11.01
C GLY A 357 -20.53 -19.51 -12.54
N PRO A 358 -21.71 -19.62 -13.19
CA PRO A 358 -21.82 -19.52 -14.66
C PRO A 358 -21.33 -18.17 -15.21
N ARG A 359 -21.58 -17.06 -14.50
CA ARG A 359 -21.11 -15.72 -14.89
C ARG A 359 -19.58 -15.66 -14.83
N PHE A 360 -18.98 -16.12 -13.73
CA PHE A 360 -17.52 -16.15 -13.60
C PHE A 360 -16.85 -17.08 -14.60
N GLN A 361 -17.49 -18.18 -14.98
CA GLN A 361 -16.97 -19.04 -16.04
C GLN A 361 -16.87 -18.29 -17.37
N ALA A 362 -17.90 -17.52 -17.76
CA ALA A 362 -17.89 -16.74 -18.99
C ALA A 362 -16.78 -15.67 -18.96
N LEU A 363 -16.71 -14.89 -17.88
CA LEU A 363 -15.67 -13.87 -17.70
C LEU A 363 -14.25 -14.44 -17.72
N MET A 364 -14.03 -15.61 -17.10
CA MET A 364 -12.74 -16.31 -17.15
C MET A 364 -12.40 -16.78 -18.57
N GLN A 365 -13.37 -17.28 -19.34
CA GLN A 365 -13.14 -17.68 -20.73
C GLN A 365 -12.79 -16.49 -21.61
N GLU A 366 -13.42 -15.34 -21.38
CA GLU A 366 -13.11 -14.10 -22.09
C GLU A 366 -11.71 -13.59 -21.72
N ALA A 367 -11.37 -13.54 -20.43
CA ALA A 367 -10.04 -13.15 -19.96
C ALA A 367 -8.93 -14.06 -20.51
N LEU A 368 -9.19 -15.37 -20.64
CA LEU A 368 -8.24 -16.33 -21.24
C LEU A 368 -7.92 -16.07 -22.72
N ASN A 369 -8.69 -15.20 -23.41
CA ASN A 369 -8.38 -14.77 -24.76
C ASN A 369 -7.49 -13.51 -24.81
N ALA A 370 -7.16 -12.90 -23.67
CA ALA A 370 -6.23 -11.78 -23.62
C ALA A 370 -4.82 -12.23 -24.03
N GLU A 371 -4.17 -11.43 -24.87
CA GLU A 371 -2.74 -11.55 -25.11
C GLU A 371 -1.99 -11.23 -23.80
N ASP A 372 -0.98 -12.04 -23.47
CA ASP A 372 -0.17 -11.87 -22.26
C ASP A 372 -0.97 -11.74 -20.94
N LEU A 373 -2.02 -12.57 -20.77
CA LEU A 373 -2.89 -12.57 -19.58
C LEU A 373 -2.15 -12.50 -18.24
N ASP A 374 -1.00 -13.17 -18.12
CA ASP A 374 -0.20 -13.19 -16.88
C ASP A 374 0.30 -11.77 -16.49
N ASP A 375 0.74 -10.99 -17.47
CA ASP A 375 1.20 -9.61 -17.28
C ASP A 375 0.02 -8.65 -17.12
N GLU A 376 -1.06 -8.85 -17.88
CA GLU A 376 -2.31 -8.09 -17.74
C GLU A 376 -2.88 -8.23 -16.33
N LEU A 377 -2.97 -9.45 -15.79
CA LEU A 377 -3.38 -9.71 -14.41
C LEU A 377 -2.45 -9.05 -13.40
N ALA A 378 -1.13 -9.09 -13.62
CA ALA A 378 -0.15 -8.46 -12.72
C ALA A 378 -0.27 -6.93 -12.68
N ALA A 379 -0.71 -6.33 -13.79
CA ALA A 379 -0.92 -4.89 -13.95
C ALA A 379 -2.31 -4.42 -13.51
N GLN A 380 -3.29 -5.30 -13.26
CA GLN A 380 -4.62 -4.88 -12.83
C GLN A 380 -4.60 -4.28 -11.42
N PRO A 381 -4.94 -2.99 -11.23
CA PRO A 381 -5.10 -2.45 -9.90
C PRO A 381 -6.39 -2.98 -9.25
N PHE A 382 -7.41 -3.40 -10.02
CA PHE A 382 -8.78 -3.58 -9.51
C PHE A 382 -9.04 -4.77 -8.59
N ALA A 383 -8.12 -5.71 -8.41
CA ALA A 383 -8.35 -6.86 -7.53
C ALA A 383 -7.08 -7.42 -6.91
N ASN A 384 -7.16 -7.80 -5.63
CA ASN A 384 -6.08 -8.51 -4.97
C ASN A 384 -5.90 -9.92 -5.56
N LEU A 385 -4.79 -10.16 -6.27
CA LEU A 385 -4.56 -11.44 -6.96
C LEU A 385 -4.56 -12.65 -6.03
N LYS A 386 -4.13 -12.50 -4.77
CA LYS A 386 -4.23 -13.59 -3.78
C LYS A 386 -5.67 -13.82 -3.34
N THR A 387 -6.45 -12.76 -3.18
CA THR A 387 -7.89 -12.89 -2.96
C THR A 387 -8.55 -13.61 -4.12
N VAL A 388 -8.26 -13.21 -5.36
CA VAL A 388 -8.77 -13.86 -6.57
C VAL A 388 -8.40 -15.35 -6.59
N GLN A 389 -7.16 -15.71 -6.20
CA GLN A 389 -6.71 -17.09 -6.12
C GLN A 389 -7.52 -17.91 -5.10
N ILE A 390 -7.78 -17.33 -3.93
CA ILE A 390 -8.62 -17.92 -2.89
C ILE A 390 -10.07 -18.09 -3.38
N GLN A 391 -10.62 -17.08 -4.05
CA GLN A 391 -11.96 -17.12 -4.62
C GLN A 391 -12.09 -18.18 -5.73
N CYS A 392 -11.05 -18.40 -6.53
CA CYS A 392 -11.00 -19.51 -7.47
C CYS A 392 -11.16 -20.87 -6.77
N ASN A 393 -10.72 -21.05 -5.52
CA ASN A 393 -10.97 -22.27 -4.76
C ASN A 393 -12.46 -22.47 -4.49
N VAL A 394 -13.17 -21.40 -4.12
CA VAL A 394 -14.63 -21.45 -3.89
C VAL A 394 -15.42 -21.80 -5.17
N LEU A 395 -14.93 -21.35 -6.32
CA LEU A 395 -15.53 -21.59 -7.64
C LEU A 395 -15.31 -22.99 -8.23
N GLU A 396 -14.43 -23.81 -7.63
CA GLU A 396 -14.01 -25.11 -8.19
C GLU A 396 -15.13 -26.10 -8.51
N LYS A 397 -16.25 -26.01 -7.77
CA LYS A 397 -17.39 -26.93 -7.95
C LYS A 397 -18.44 -26.44 -8.94
N VAL A 398 -18.34 -25.19 -9.39
CA VAL A 398 -19.38 -24.52 -10.19
C VAL A 398 -18.87 -23.96 -11.53
N VAL A 399 -17.55 -23.92 -11.72
CA VAL A 399 -16.89 -23.53 -12.98
C VAL A 399 -16.25 -24.75 -13.63
N ASP A 400 -16.23 -24.80 -14.96
CA ASP A 400 -15.51 -25.83 -15.71
C ASP A 400 -14.06 -25.99 -15.25
N LYS A 401 -13.66 -27.24 -14.98
CA LYS A 401 -12.35 -27.57 -14.42
C LYS A 401 -11.19 -27.12 -15.31
N LYS A 402 -11.33 -27.15 -16.63
CA LYS A 402 -10.25 -26.75 -17.55
C LYS A 402 -10.09 -25.24 -17.58
N VAL A 403 -11.20 -24.51 -17.68
CA VAL A 403 -11.20 -23.04 -17.62
C VAL A 403 -10.55 -22.57 -16.32
N LEU A 404 -10.99 -23.10 -15.19
CA LEU A 404 -10.47 -22.70 -13.89
C LEU A 404 -8.99 -23.08 -13.70
N ALA A 405 -8.56 -24.24 -14.19
CA ALA A 405 -7.17 -24.66 -14.11
C ALA A 405 -6.24 -23.77 -14.96
N ALA A 406 -6.67 -23.41 -16.17
CA ALA A 406 -5.92 -22.49 -17.03
C ALA A 406 -5.80 -21.11 -16.38
N PHE A 407 -6.92 -20.56 -15.88
CA PHE A 407 -6.92 -19.26 -15.22
C PHE A 407 -6.06 -19.25 -13.94
N ARG A 408 -6.15 -20.29 -13.10
CA ARG A 408 -5.30 -20.42 -11.89
C ARG A 408 -3.81 -20.48 -12.23
N ALA A 409 -3.43 -21.11 -13.35
CA ALA A 409 -2.04 -21.15 -13.79
C ALA A 409 -1.53 -19.75 -14.12
N SER A 410 -2.28 -18.99 -14.92
CA SER A 410 -1.96 -17.58 -15.24
C SER A 410 -1.90 -16.70 -14.00
N LEU A 411 -2.86 -16.86 -13.09
CA LEU A 411 -2.88 -16.11 -11.84
C LEU A 411 -1.66 -16.40 -10.95
N SER A 412 -1.20 -17.65 -10.88
CA SER A 412 0.01 -18.02 -10.13
C SER A 412 1.26 -17.37 -10.74
N THR A 413 1.35 -17.32 -12.07
CA THR A 413 2.41 -16.58 -12.76
C THR A 413 2.31 -15.09 -12.46
N ALA A 414 1.13 -14.48 -12.58
CA ALA A 414 0.88 -13.07 -12.30
C ALA A 414 1.30 -12.66 -10.87
N ILE A 415 0.94 -13.46 -9.86
CA ILE A 415 1.37 -13.25 -8.47
C ILE A 415 2.90 -13.30 -8.36
N THR A 416 3.55 -14.22 -9.08
CA THR A 416 5.01 -14.31 -9.12
C THR A 416 5.64 -13.09 -9.79
N VAL A 417 5.08 -12.63 -10.91
CA VAL A 417 5.51 -11.41 -11.61
C VAL A 417 5.38 -10.20 -10.68
N GLN A 418 4.21 -9.99 -10.09
CA GLN A 418 3.93 -8.89 -9.17
C GLN A 418 4.84 -8.94 -7.93
N SER A 419 5.14 -10.12 -7.38
CA SER A 419 6.06 -10.24 -6.22
C SER A 419 7.48 -9.78 -6.53
N ARG A 420 7.89 -9.82 -7.80
CA ARG A 420 9.24 -9.46 -8.26
C ARG A 420 9.33 -8.06 -8.87
N VAL A 421 8.20 -7.39 -9.08
CA VAL A 421 8.13 -6.13 -9.84
C VAL A 421 9.02 -5.04 -9.23
N SER A 422 8.99 -4.84 -7.90
CA SER A 422 9.81 -3.83 -7.22
C SER A 422 11.31 -4.04 -7.48
N ARG A 423 11.79 -5.30 -7.46
CA ARG A 423 13.19 -5.65 -7.76
C ARG A 423 13.52 -5.45 -9.24
N ARG A 424 12.62 -5.82 -10.14
CA ARG A 424 12.81 -5.62 -11.60
C ARG A 424 12.87 -4.13 -11.93
N LEU A 425 11.96 -3.34 -11.36
CA LEU A 425 11.93 -1.89 -11.53
C LEU A 425 13.18 -1.23 -10.99
N GLN A 426 13.63 -1.63 -9.78
CA GLN A 426 14.91 -1.21 -9.23
C GLN A 426 16.08 -1.51 -10.17
N GLN A 427 16.15 -2.73 -10.72
CA GLN A 427 17.21 -3.12 -11.64
C GLN A 427 17.18 -2.26 -12.92
N GLU A 428 15.99 -2.01 -13.48
CA GLU A 428 15.81 -1.19 -14.67
C GLU A 428 16.25 0.26 -14.46
N LEU A 429 15.84 0.86 -13.33
CA LEU A 429 16.20 2.24 -12.97
C LEU A 429 17.70 2.41 -12.70
N LEU A 430 18.37 1.33 -12.26
CA LEU A 430 19.82 1.33 -11.99
C LEU A 430 20.69 0.99 -13.20
N LYS A 431 20.09 0.60 -14.34
CA LYS A 431 20.84 0.43 -15.59
C LYS A 431 21.42 1.78 -16.04
N LYS A 432 22.56 1.71 -16.73
CA LYS A 432 23.19 2.88 -17.35
C LYS A 432 22.25 3.52 -18.39
N HIS A 433 21.57 2.67 -19.14
CA HIS A 433 20.55 3.03 -20.13
C HIS A 433 19.28 2.26 -19.76
N SER A 434 18.31 2.96 -19.17
CA SER A 434 17.01 2.39 -18.83
C SER A 434 16.12 2.38 -20.07
N ASN A 435 15.40 1.29 -20.29
CA ASN A 435 14.34 1.25 -21.29
C ASN A 435 13.09 1.91 -20.69
N ILE A 436 12.67 3.04 -21.25
CA ILE A 436 11.53 3.83 -20.75
C ILE A 436 10.24 2.99 -20.74
N GLN A 437 10.02 2.21 -21.81
CA GLN A 437 8.84 1.34 -21.92
C GLN A 437 8.83 0.28 -20.83
N ASP A 438 9.98 -0.34 -20.52
CA ASP A 438 10.05 -1.32 -19.43
C ASP A 438 9.78 -0.65 -18.07
N VAL A 439 10.23 0.59 -17.87
CA VAL A 439 9.96 1.35 -16.65
C VAL A 439 8.47 1.65 -16.49
N GLU A 440 7.78 2.03 -17.56
CA GLU A 440 6.33 2.27 -17.59
C GLU A 440 5.55 1.01 -17.21
N VAL A 441 5.80 -0.11 -17.89
CA VAL A 441 5.12 -1.39 -17.62
C VAL A 441 5.36 -1.84 -16.17
N LEU A 442 6.61 -1.75 -15.70
CA LEU A 442 6.95 -2.13 -14.33
C LEU A 442 6.35 -1.16 -13.30
N ALA A 443 6.21 0.13 -13.63
CA ALA A 443 5.56 1.11 -12.75
C ALA A 443 4.06 0.85 -12.64
N MET A 444 3.39 0.49 -13.73
CA MET A 444 1.97 0.06 -13.72
C MET A 444 1.76 -1.16 -12.82
N MET A 445 2.61 -2.18 -12.95
CA MET A 445 2.55 -3.37 -12.10
C MET A 445 2.89 -3.06 -10.63
N GLU A 446 3.84 -2.16 -10.35
CA GLU A 446 4.15 -1.71 -8.99
C GLU A 446 2.97 -0.90 -8.40
N TYR A 447 2.32 -0.07 -9.22
CA TYR A 447 1.14 0.69 -8.85
C TYR A 447 -0.03 -0.25 -8.50
N ALA A 448 -0.30 -1.25 -9.33
CA ALA A 448 -1.26 -2.31 -9.05
C ALA A 448 -0.91 -3.10 -7.78
N LYS A 449 0.38 -3.45 -7.59
CA LYS A 449 0.89 -4.12 -6.39
C LYS A 449 0.56 -3.33 -5.11
N ARG A 450 0.58 -2.00 -5.15
CA ARG A 450 0.27 -1.17 -3.96
C ARG A 450 -1.20 -1.27 -3.55
N MET A 451 -2.12 -1.43 -4.49
CA MET A 451 -3.54 -1.65 -4.17
C MET A 451 -3.79 -3.07 -3.66
N THR A 452 -3.05 -4.04 -4.21
CA THR A 452 -3.41 -5.46 -4.17
C THR A 452 -2.53 -6.30 -3.25
N SER A 453 -1.44 -5.75 -2.71
CA SER A 453 -0.51 -6.48 -1.84
C SER A 453 -0.16 -5.68 -0.59
N LEU A 454 0.57 -6.32 0.34
CA LEU A 454 1.03 -5.62 1.54
C LEU A 454 2.05 -4.53 1.15
N PRO A 455 1.99 -3.33 1.78
CA PRO A 455 2.92 -2.22 1.53
C PRO A 455 4.26 -2.43 2.25
N VAL A 456 4.90 -3.58 2.00
CA VAL A 456 6.15 -3.97 2.69
C VAL A 456 7.38 -3.80 1.80
N ASP A 457 7.18 -3.80 0.48
CA ASP A 457 8.26 -3.60 -0.48
C ASP A 457 8.14 -2.23 -1.10
N PHE A 458 9.10 -1.39 -0.78
CA PHE A 458 9.36 -0.20 -1.57
C PHE A 458 10.28 -0.60 -2.73
N VAL A 459 10.12 0.03 -3.90
CA VAL A 459 11.05 -0.15 -5.04
C VAL A 459 12.51 0.08 -4.61
N SER A 460 12.71 0.98 -3.64
CA SER A 460 13.98 1.33 -3.01
C SER A 460 14.50 0.33 -1.96
N ALA A 461 13.74 -0.71 -1.62
CA ALA A 461 14.13 -1.67 -0.58
C ALA A 461 15.45 -2.38 -0.93
N GLY A 462 16.38 -2.42 0.02
CA GLY A 462 17.71 -3.03 -0.15
C GLY A 462 18.66 -2.27 -1.08
N ALA A 463 18.25 -1.15 -1.70
CA ALA A 463 19.15 -0.29 -2.45
C ALA A 463 19.93 0.61 -1.50
N THR A 464 21.24 0.77 -1.68
CA THR A 464 22.03 1.80 -0.99
C THR A 464 21.45 3.20 -1.21
N TRP A 465 21.71 4.15 -0.32
CA TRP A 465 21.21 5.53 -0.50
C TRP A 465 21.64 6.16 -1.83
N GLY A 466 22.87 5.93 -2.28
CA GLY A 466 23.33 6.37 -3.61
C GLY A 466 22.68 5.61 -4.78
N GLN A 467 22.09 4.45 -4.56
CA GLN A 467 21.19 3.81 -5.53
C GLN A 467 19.81 4.47 -5.49
N VAL A 468 19.25 4.75 -4.31
CA VAL A 468 17.95 5.44 -4.17
C VAL A 468 17.96 6.81 -4.86
N GLU A 469 19.01 7.61 -4.68
CA GLU A 469 19.18 8.89 -5.38
C GLU A 469 19.19 8.71 -6.90
N ARG A 470 19.97 7.75 -7.42
CA ARG A 470 20.01 7.47 -8.87
C ARG A 470 18.67 6.99 -9.42
N MET A 471 17.95 6.18 -8.64
CA MET A 471 16.62 5.71 -9.02
C MET A 471 15.63 6.87 -9.07
N ARG A 472 15.68 7.79 -8.09
CA ARG A 472 14.86 9.00 -8.09
C ARG A 472 15.15 9.86 -9.32
N ASP A 473 16.42 10.17 -9.57
CA ASP A 473 16.82 11.03 -10.69
C ASP A 473 16.41 10.40 -12.03
N ARG A 474 16.58 9.07 -12.17
CA ARG A 474 16.13 8.34 -13.37
C ARG A 474 14.61 8.39 -13.54
N MET A 475 13.87 8.14 -12.47
CA MET A 475 12.40 8.16 -12.52
C MET A 475 11.89 9.57 -12.84
N GLN A 476 12.53 10.61 -12.32
CA GLN A 476 12.24 11.99 -12.68
C GLN A 476 12.45 12.24 -14.17
N THR A 477 13.58 11.81 -14.76
CA THR A 477 13.81 11.95 -16.21
C THR A 477 12.74 11.23 -17.04
N VAL A 478 12.34 10.02 -16.63
CA VAL A 478 11.27 9.27 -17.32
C VAL A 478 9.95 10.04 -17.23
N TYR A 479 9.60 10.51 -16.04
CA TYR A 479 8.39 11.29 -15.81
C TYR A 479 8.37 12.60 -16.61
N GLU A 480 9.47 13.37 -16.61
CA GLU A 480 9.62 14.61 -17.38
C GLU A 480 9.49 14.35 -18.89
N SER A 481 10.07 13.26 -19.40
CA SER A 481 9.92 12.91 -20.83
C SER A 481 8.48 12.59 -21.24
N LEU A 482 7.64 12.22 -20.26
CA LEU A 482 6.21 11.98 -20.49
C LEU A 482 5.37 13.22 -20.27
N LEU A 483 5.80 14.15 -19.41
CA LEU A 483 5.13 15.46 -19.24
C LEU A 483 5.15 16.30 -20.53
N GLU A 484 6.08 16.03 -21.45
CA GLU A 484 6.09 16.67 -22.77
C GLU A 484 4.86 16.32 -23.64
N SER A 485 4.08 15.29 -23.28
CA SER A 485 2.76 15.05 -23.88
C SER A 485 1.65 15.74 -23.06
N GLU A 486 0.72 16.44 -23.72
CA GLU A 486 -0.36 17.17 -23.04
C GLU A 486 -1.40 16.24 -22.37
N ASP A 487 -1.51 14.99 -22.82
CA ASP A 487 -2.51 14.06 -22.32
C ASP A 487 -2.11 13.48 -20.97
N THR A 488 -2.96 13.68 -19.96
CA THR A 488 -2.80 12.99 -18.67
C THR A 488 -3.24 11.54 -18.86
N THR A 489 -2.31 10.59 -18.68
CA THR A 489 -2.59 9.16 -18.84
C THR A 489 -2.48 8.40 -17.52
N VAL A 490 -3.01 7.19 -17.48
CA VAL A 490 -2.94 6.29 -16.33
C VAL A 490 -1.49 5.91 -16.03
N GLU A 491 -0.67 5.70 -17.07
CA GLU A 491 0.75 5.39 -16.96
C GLU A 491 1.52 6.52 -16.26
N LYS A 492 1.18 7.79 -16.56
CA LYS A 492 1.76 8.94 -15.88
C LYS A 492 1.43 8.94 -14.38
N HIS A 493 0.19 8.60 -14.01
CA HIS A 493 -0.20 8.48 -12.61
C HIS A 493 0.55 7.35 -11.90
N ALA A 494 0.68 6.18 -12.53
CA ALA A 494 1.43 5.07 -11.97
C ALA A 494 2.91 5.42 -11.76
N LEU A 495 3.54 6.06 -12.75
CA LEU A 495 4.92 6.53 -12.64
C LEU A 495 5.09 7.57 -11.53
N TYR A 496 4.19 8.55 -11.46
CA TYR A 496 4.20 9.55 -10.41
C TYR A 496 4.04 8.92 -9.02
N ALA A 497 3.14 7.96 -8.87
CA ALA A 497 2.93 7.25 -7.61
C ALA A 497 4.19 6.50 -7.16
N VAL A 498 4.90 5.84 -8.09
CA VAL A 498 6.18 5.18 -7.80
C VAL A 498 7.29 6.20 -7.50
N PHE A 499 7.34 7.31 -8.25
CA PHE A 499 8.28 8.40 -7.98
C PHE A 499 8.11 8.93 -6.55
N GLN A 500 6.88 9.21 -6.14
CA GLN A 500 6.56 9.65 -4.78
C GLN A 500 6.95 8.61 -3.73
N GLN A 501 6.83 7.32 -4.01
CA GLN A 501 7.29 6.24 -3.12
C GLN A 501 8.81 6.29 -2.91
N ILE A 502 9.58 6.49 -3.98
CA ILE A 502 11.04 6.61 -3.93
C ILE A 502 11.44 7.87 -3.15
N VAL A 503 10.77 9.00 -3.40
CA VAL A 503 10.99 10.28 -2.69
C VAL A 503 10.68 10.16 -1.20
N GLN A 504 9.55 9.57 -0.83
CA GLN A 504 9.17 9.36 0.56
C GLN A 504 10.17 8.44 1.28
N THR A 505 10.67 7.40 0.60
CA THR A 505 11.70 6.53 1.17
C THR A 505 13.00 7.29 1.43
N ALA A 506 13.38 8.21 0.53
CA ALA A 506 14.55 9.08 0.71
C ALA A 506 14.44 10.03 1.92
N ARG A 507 13.23 10.26 2.43
CA ARG A 507 12.95 11.10 3.61
C ARG A 507 12.94 10.31 4.94
N LEU A 508 13.00 8.98 4.91
CA LEU A 508 13.04 8.19 6.13
C LEU A 508 14.38 8.41 6.86
N PRO A 509 14.38 8.59 8.20
CA PRO A 509 15.59 8.82 8.96
C PRO A 509 16.58 7.66 8.80
N HIS A 510 17.83 8.02 8.47
CA HIS A 510 18.95 7.09 8.24
C HIS A 510 19.46 6.42 9.51
#